data_AF-A0A1J5FU43-F1
#
_entry.id   AF-A0A1J5FU43-F1
#
_cell.length_a   1.000
_cell.length_b   1.000
_cell.length_c   1.000
_cell.angle_alpha   90.00
_cell.angle_beta   90.00
_cell.angle_gamma   90.00
#
_symmetry.space_group_name_H-M   'P 1'
#
loop_
_entity.id
_entity.type
_entity.pdbx_description
1 polymer ?
#
loop_
_entity_poly.entity_id
_entity_poly.type
_entity_poly.pdbx_seq_one_letter_code
_entity_poly.pdbx_strand_id
1 'polypeptide(L)'
;MISRRLFLKSFGVAAAALGTGFGTGKILSGKSMNTFSAHGFFPADEKIISEAVTAFAKKTGSLSQPVIFAENKIKEVVKRAYYSAGVNNSIFSKADVTFRIVKMNRTVPGDILLSDNKIAVYNPDEDFTGSFIYLRSKLQKSNAEYFFSAEYSESNFIETLLGSSEKTALIENENGLVDRINLNRSYKNIPVTGPQGKTVLKIENGLVNVHSSTCRHAICIQSGFASHIGNVIACAPNKVLIKIEKA
;
A
#
# COMPACT_ATOMS: atom_id res chain seq x y z
N MET A 1 -21.63 3.49 -57.08
CA MET A 1 -22.40 3.45 -55.81
C MET A 1 -22.86 2.03 -55.58
N ILE A 2 -22.15 1.31 -54.71
CA ILE A 2 -22.41 -0.09 -54.39
C ILE A 2 -23.10 -0.16 -53.04
N SER A 3 -24.21 -0.90 -52.99
CA SER A 3 -25.19 -0.88 -51.90
C SER A 3 -24.68 -1.61 -50.65
N ARG A 4 -25.17 -1.14 -49.50
CA ARG A 4 -24.80 -1.53 -48.12
C ARG A 4 -24.97 -3.01 -47.75
N ARG A 5 -25.26 -3.90 -48.70
CA ARG A 5 -25.48 -5.33 -48.44
C ARG A 5 -24.34 -6.24 -48.89
N LEU A 6 -23.33 -5.74 -49.59
CA LEU A 6 -22.23 -6.56 -50.11
C LEU A 6 -20.87 -6.38 -49.42
N PHE A 7 -20.74 -5.44 -48.47
CA PHE A 7 -19.49 -5.24 -47.72
C PHE A 7 -19.31 -6.27 -46.59
N LEU A 8 -20.38 -6.96 -46.18
CA LEU A 8 -20.39 -7.86 -45.02
C LEU A 8 -19.97 -9.32 -45.32
N LYS A 9 -19.38 -9.61 -46.49
CA LYS A 9 -18.88 -10.98 -46.81
C LYS A 9 -17.39 -11.09 -47.12
N SER A 10 -16.61 -10.00 -47.04
CA SER A 10 -15.19 -10.01 -47.45
C SER A 10 -14.18 -9.73 -46.33
N PHE A 11 -14.63 -9.40 -45.11
CA PHE A 11 -13.75 -9.21 -43.94
C PHE A 11 -13.96 -10.30 -42.89
N GLY A 12 -13.92 -11.56 -43.34
CA GLY A 12 -13.66 -12.70 -42.46
C GLY A 12 -12.16 -12.83 -42.25
N VAL A 13 -11.73 -12.78 -40.98
CA VAL A 13 -10.37 -13.02 -40.46
C VAL A 13 -9.40 -11.82 -40.51
N ALA A 14 -9.56 -10.89 -39.56
CA ALA A 14 -8.47 -10.26 -38.80
C ALA A 14 -9.05 -9.20 -37.84
N ALA A 15 -8.50 -9.13 -36.62
CA ALA A 15 -8.81 -8.18 -35.54
C ALA A 15 -10.16 -8.38 -34.81
N ALA A 16 -10.22 -9.42 -33.97
CA ALA A 16 -11.18 -9.42 -32.87
C ALA A 16 -10.78 -8.32 -31.87
N ALA A 17 -11.71 -7.39 -31.68
CA ALA A 17 -11.57 -6.14 -30.97
C ALA A 17 -11.54 -6.34 -29.45
N LEU A 18 -10.60 -5.64 -28.80
CA LEU A 18 -10.63 -5.32 -27.38
C LEU A 18 -11.76 -4.29 -27.17
N GLY A 19 -12.94 -4.76 -26.79
CA GLY A 19 -14.06 -3.89 -26.48
C GLY A 19 -15.30 -4.64 -26.03
N THR A 20 -15.69 -4.39 -24.77
CA THR A 20 -17.04 -4.54 -24.20
C THR A 20 -17.64 -5.95 -24.19
N GLY A 21 -17.35 -6.68 -23.11
CA GLY A 21 -18.06 -7.90 -22.74
C GLY A 21 -17.78 -8.25 -21.28
N PHE A 22 -18.77 -8.03 -20.42
CA PHE A 22 -18.82 -8.61 -19.08
C PHE A 22 -18.52 -10.11 -19.14
N GLY A 23 -17.63 -10.60 -18.28
CA GLY A 23 -17.51 -12.03 -18.02
C GLY A 23 -16.09 -12.58 -18.01
N THR A 24 -15.68 -13.07 -16.85
CA THR A 24 -14.64 -14.09 -16.66
C THR A 24 -13.18 -13.68 -16.91
N GLY A 25 -12.73 -12.58 -16.31
CA GLY A 25 -11.32 -12.37 -16.00
C GLY A 25 -10.88 -13.17 -14.77
N LYS A 26 -11.03 -14.50 -14.78
CA LYS A 26 -10.45 -15.39 -13.74
C LYS A 26 -9.19 -16.05 -14.31
N ILE A 27 -8.20 -15.22 -14.64
CA ILE A 27 -6.88 -15.59 -15.19
C ILE A 27 -5.93 -14.52 -14.58
N LEU A 28 -5.08 -14.75 -13.58
CA LEU A 28 -4.44 -15.92 -13.01
C LEU A 28 -4.59 -15.88 -11.48
N SER A 29 -5.21 -16.90 -10.87
CA SER A 29 -5.12 -17.09 -9.42
C SER A 29 -3.76 -17.73 -9.08
N GLY A 30 -2.69 -16.94 -9.18
CA GLY A 30 -1.47 -17.24 -8.41
C GLY A 30 -1.86 -17.32 -6.93
N LYS A 31 -1.30 -18.29 -6.21
CA LYS A 31 -1.59 -18.51 -4.78
C LYS A 31 -1.47 -17.17 -4.05
N SER A 32 -2.61 -16.64 -3.59
CA SER A 32 -2.69 -15.31 -2.96
C SER A 32 -1.69 -15.24 -1.79
N MET A 33 -0.59 -14.53 -1.99
CA MET A 33 0.38 -14.25 -0.93
C MET A 33 -0.30 -13.38 0.12
N ASN A 34 -0.24 -13.77 1.40
CA ASN A 34 -0.73 -12.90 2.45
C ASN A 34 0.24 -11.75 2.62
N THR A 35 -0.28 -10.53 2.48
CA THR A 35 0.44 -9.30 2.78
C THR A 35 -0.34 -8.55 3.84
N PHE A 36 0.35 -7.90 4.77
CA PHE A 36 -0.28 -6.98 5.71
C PHE A 36 0.62 -5.77 5.89
N SER A 37 0.05 -4.58 5.91
CA SER A 37 0.81 -3.37 6.15
C SER A 37 0.08 -2.39 7.05
N ALA A 38 0.86 -1.59 7.76
CA ALA A 38 0.40 -0.53 8.63
C ALA A 38 1.24 0.72 8.38
N HIS A 39 0.59 1.81 7.99
CA HIS A 39 1.24 3.08 7.68
C HIS A 39 0.61 4.18 8.52
N GLY A 40 1.39 5.05 9.13
CA GLY A 40 0.83 6.09 9.98
C GLY A 40 1.79 7.18 10.38
N PHE A 41 1.24 8.16 11.08
CA PHE A 41 1.95 9.31 11.62
C PHE A 41 1.95 9.22 13.14
N PHE A 42 3.14 9.15 13.71
CA PHE A 42 3.36 8.81 15.11
C PHE A 42 4.02 9.96 15.87
N PRO A 43 3.58 10.25 17.11
CA PRO A 43 4.30 11.17 17.98
C PRO A 43 5.68 10.61 18.33
N ALA A 44 6.57 11.46 18.85
CA ALA A 44 7.86 11.05 19.41
C ALA A 44 7.70 10.35 20.78
N ASP A 45 6.80 9.36 20.85
CA ASP A 45 6.46 8.59 22.05
C ASP A 45 6.80 7.11 21.83
N GLU A 46 7.81 6.63 22.55
CA GLU A 46 8.30 5.25 22.47
C GLU A 46 7.24 4.22 22.88
N LYS A 47 6.33 4.57 23.78
CA LYS A 47 5.24 3.69 24.21
C LYS A 47 4.24 3.49 23.07
N ILE A 48 3.88 4.55 22.37
CA ILE A 48 2.96 4.47 21.23
C ILE A 48 3.59 3.68 20.07
N ILE A 49 4.88 3.91 19.79
CA ILE A 49 5.61 3.17 18.76
C ILE A 49 5.69 1.67 19.12
N SER A 50 6.03 1.34 20.36
CA SER A 50 6.11 -0.07 20.81
C SER A 50 4.74 -0.77 20.81
N GLU A 51 3.66 -0.09 21.18
CA GLU A 51 2.29 -0.60 21.07
C GLU A 51 1.94 -0.95 19.61
N ALA A 52 2.30 -0.08 18.66
CA ALA A 52 2.06 -0.33 17.24
C ALA A 52 2.86 -1.50 16.67
N VAL A 53 4.15 -1.57 17.00
CA VAL A 53 5.02 -2.70 16.61
C VAL A 53 4.48 -4.00 17.18
N THR A 54 4.04 -4.01 18.44
CA THR A 54 3.46 -5.19 19.09
C THR A 54 2.14 -5.60 18.43
N ALA A 55 1.25 -4.64 18.14
CA ALA A 55 -0.01 -4.91 17.47
C ALA A 55 0.22 -5.51 16.06
N PHE A 56 1.18 -4.96 15.32
CA PHE A 56 1.58 -5.46 14.00
C PHE A 56 2.16 -6.89 14.07
N ALA A 57 3.10 -7.13 14.98
CA ALA A 57 3.73 -8.44 15.17
C ALA A 57 2.68 -9.50 15.55
N LYS A 58 1.77 -9.20 16.48
CA LYS A 58 0.69 -10.11 16.86
C LYS A 58 -0.29 -10.39 15.73
N LYS A 59 -0.62 -9.39 14.92
CA LYS A 59 -1.54 -9.52 13.78
C LYS A 59 -0.96 -10.39 12.66
N THR A 60 0.33 -10.25 12.41
CA THR A 60 1.02 -11.00 11.34
C THR A 60 1.48 -12.38 11.79
N GLY A 61 1.74 -12.57 13.09
CA GLY A 61 2.27 -13.82 13.61
C GLY A 61 3.64 -14.20 13.04
N SER A 62 4.36 -13.24 12.46
CA SER A 62 5.62 -13.49 11.76
C SER A 62 6.77 -13.78 12.72
N LEU A 63 7.57 -14.78 12.37
CA LEU A 63 8.70 -15.28 13.15
C LEU A 63 10.05 -14.89 12.57
N SER A 64 10.05 -14.13 11.47
CA SER A 64 11.29 -13.69 10.84
C SER A 64 11.95 -12.55 11.59
N GLN A 65 13.27 -12.47 11.45
CA GLN A 65 14.02 -11.32 11.88
C GLN A 65 13.60 -10.09 11.05
N PRO A 66 13.14 -9.00 11.69
CA PRO A 66 12.65 -7.86 10.94
C PRO A 66 13.82 -7.02 10.41
N VAL A 67 13.65 -6.47 9.20
CA VAL A 67 14.52 -5.41 8.67
C VAL A 67 14.03 -4.07 9.22
N ILE A 68 14.89 -3.31 9.90
CA ILE A 68 14.50 -2.06 10.58
C ILE A 68 15.31 -0.87 10.06
N PHE A 69 14.62 0.08 9.43
CA PHE A 69 15.13 1.37 8.98
C PHE A 69 14.66 2.48 9.93
N ALA A 70 15.46 2.80 10.94
CA ALA A 70 15.17 3.86 11.91
C ALA A 70 16.46 4.39 12.55
N GLU A 71 16.40 5.57 13.16
CA GLU A 71 17.47 6.08 14.02
C GLU A 71 17.74 5.13 15.20
N ASN A 72 18.98 5.09 15.71
CA ASN A 72 19.44 4.09 16.69
C ASN A 72 18.49 3.93 17.89
N LYS A 73 18.02 5.05 18.47
CA LYS A 73 17.12 5.02 19.62
C LYS A 73 15.80 4.31 19.29
N ILE A 74 15.16 4.68 18.18
CA ILE A 74 13.88 4.10 17.74
C ILE A 74 14.08 2.65 17.30
N LYS A 75 15.21 2.32 16.66
CA LYS A 75 15.55 0.97 16.24
C LYS A 75 15.53 -0.01 17.41
N GLU A 76 16.08 0.36 18.56
CA GLU A 76 16.06 -0.49 19.76
C GLU A 76 14.66 -0.64 20.38
N VAL A 77 13.84 0.41 20.32
CA VAL A 77 12.42 0.34 20.73
C VAL A 77 11.65 -0.67 19.87
N VAL A 78 11.82 -0.61 18.54
CA VAL A 78 11.17 -1.54 17.59
C VAL A 78 11.61 -2.97 17.85
N LYS A 79 12.93 -3.21 17.96
CA LYS A 79 13.45 -4.56 18.24
C LYS A 79 12.84 -5.15 19.50
N ARG A 80 12.90 -4.40 20.61
CA ARG A 80 12.37 -4.87 21.90
C ARG A 80 10.89 -5.19 21.80
N ALA A 81 10.10 -4.28 21.23
CA ALA A 81 8.67 -4.47 21.07
C ALA A 81 8.33 -5.70 20.22
N TYR A 82 8.99 -5.84 19.06
CA TYR A 82 8.76 -6.96 18.13
C TYR A 82 9.04 -8.31 18.78
N TYR A 83 10.20 -8.47 19.43
CA TYR A 83 10.54 -9.74 20.10
C TYR A 83 9.71 -10.01 21.35
N SER A 84 9.28 -8.96 22.07
CA SER A 84 8.40 -9.12 23.25
C SER A 84 6.97 -9.54 22.90
N ALA A 85 6.57 -9.43 21.62
CA ALA A 85 5.22 -9.79 21.18
C ALA A 85 4.91 -11.30 21.28
N GLY A 86 5.89 -12.13 21.66
CA GLY A 86 5.69 -13.55 21.99
C GLY A 86 5.48 -14.44 20.76
N VAL A 87 6.08 -14.06 19.62
CA VAL A 87 5.96 -14.83 18.40
C VAL A 87 6.88 -16.07 18.51
N ASN A 88 6.29 -17.28 18.57
CA ASN A 88 6.96 -18.57 18.81
C ASN A 88 8.09 -18.89 17.83
N ASN A 89 9.36 -18.83 18.25
CA ASN A 89 10.55 -19.19 17.46
C ASN A 89 10.42 -20.49 16.62
N SER A 90 9.94 -20.39 15.39
CA SER A 90 10.07 -21.43 14.38
C SER A 90 11.07 -20.94 13.35
N ILE A 91 12.13 -21.74 13.18
CA ILE A 91 13.35 -21.46 12.42
C ILE A 91 13.09 -21.36 10.89
N PHE A 92 11.85 -21.61 10.45
CA PHE A 92 11.47 -21.66 9.04
C PHE A 92 10.25 -20.77 8.72
N SER A 93 10.39 -19.45 8.85
CA SER A 93 9.40 -18.49 8.34
C SER A 93 9.83 -17.96 6.97
N LYS A 94 9.04 -18.22 5.92
CA LYS A 94 9.19 -17.67 4.55
C LYS A 94 8.56 -16.28 4.41
N ALA A 95 8.47 -15.52 5.50
CA ALA A 95 7.80 -14.22 5.50
C ALA A 95 8.77 -13.11 5.89
N ASP A 96 8.74 -12.01 5.15
CA ASP A 96 9.58 -10.84 5.43
C ASP A 96 8.78 -9.78 6.20
N VAL A 97 9.41 -9.22 7.22
CA VAL A 97 8.87 -8.09 7.99
C VAL A 97 9.83 -6.91 7.89
N THR A 98 9.31 -5.77 7.47
CA THR A 98 10.07 -4.52 7.40
C THR A 98 9.41 -3.43 8.23
N PHE A 99 10.20 -2.74 9.05
CA PHE A 99 9.81 -1.51 9.72
C PHE A 99 10.63 -0.34 9.18
N ARG A 100 9.96 0.76 8.85
CA ARG A 100 10.59 2.03 8.49
C ARG A 100 9.98 3.13 9.35
N ILE A 101 10.83 3.80 10.12
CA ILE A 101 10.41 4.88 11.02
C ILE A 101 11.34 6.07 10.81
N VAL A 102 10.79 7.14 10.25
CA VAL A 102 11.57 8.27 9.75
C VAL A 102 11.06 9.55 10.41
N LYS A 103 11.98 10.34 10.98
CA LYS A 103 11.65 11.64 11.55
C LYS A 103 11.25 12.60 10.43
N MET A 104 10.14 13.30 10.62
CA MET A 104 9.62 14.30 9.71
C MET A 104 10.17 15.68 10.06
N ASN A 105 10.23 16.56 9.07
CA ASN A 105 10.64 17.95 9.22
C ASN A 105 9.51 18.89 9.67
N ARG A 106 8.31 18.33 9.94
CA ARG A 106 7.11 19.07 10.35
C ARG A 106 6.22 18.17 11.19
N THR A 107 5.40 18.78 12.02
CA THR A 107 4.38 18.09 12.80
C THR A 107 3.07 17.99 12.02
N VAL A 108 2.41 16.84 12.08
CA VAL A 108 1.08 16.60 11.47
C VAL A 108 0.16 15.90 12.48
N PRO A 109 -1.16 15.94 12.34
CA PRO A 109 -2.04 15.13 13.18
C PRO A 109 -1.71 13.63 13.06
N GLY A 110 -1.67 12.90 14.18
CA GLY A 110 -1.40 11.47 14.17
C GLY A 110 -2.59 10.65 13.67
N ASP A 111 -2.31 9.62 12.87
CA ASP A 111 -3.31 8.60 12.46
C ASP A 111 -2.58 7.35 11.95
N ILE A 112 -3.32 6.27 11.70
CA ILE A 112 -2.80 5.03 11.13
C ILE A 112 -3.81 4.41 10.15
N LEU A 113 -3.28 3.83 9.08
CA LEU A 113 -3.98 3.06 8.07
C LEU A 113 -3.45 1.64 8.03
N LEU A 114 -4.35 0.69 7.77
CA LEU A 114 -4.02 -0.72 7.62
C LEU A 114 -4.47 -1.20 6.25
N SER A 115 -3.77 -2.18 5.70
CA SER A 115 -4.11 -2.84 4.43
C SER A 115 -3.64 -4.29 4.42
N ASP A 116 -4.31 -5.13 3.64
CA ASP A 116 -3.87 -6.49 3.33
C ASP A 116 -4.18 -6.87 1.88
N ASN A 117 -3.91 -8.13 1.52
CA ASN A 117 -4.17 -8.66 0.18
C ASN A 117 -5.66 -8.78 -0.20
N LYS A 118 -6.57 -8.73 0.76
CA LYS A 118 -8.03 -8.80 0.57
C LYS A 118 -8.68 -7.42 0.62
N ILE A 119 -8.16 -6.57 1.50
CA ILE A 119 -8.67 -5.25 1.83
C ILE A 119 -7.54 -4.26 1.53
N ALA A 120 -7.66 -3.63 0.37
CA ALA A 120 -6.70 -2.65 -0.13
C ALA A 120 -6.42 -1.55 0.89
N VAL A 121 -7.45 -1.07 1.60
CA VAL A 121 -7.32 -0.20 2.78
C VAL A 121 -8.50 -0.45 3.72
N TYR A 122 -8.22 -0.74 4.98
CA TYR A 122 -9.25 -0.94 6.00
C TYR A 122 -9.97 0.38 6.26
N ASN A 123 -11.30 0.34 6.34
CA ASN A 123 -12.11 1.42 6.88
C ASN A 123 -11.81 1.55 8.38
N PRO A 124 -11.23 2.66 8.83
CA PRO A 124 -10.84 2.79 10.23
C PRO A 124 -12.00 2.82 11.23
N ASP A 125 -13.22 3.05 10.77
CA ASP A 125 -14.41 3.16 11.62
C ASP A 125 -15.23 1.84 11.63
N GLU A 126 -15.02 0.97 10.64
CA GLU A 126 -15.78 -0.28 10.48
C GLU A 126 -14.89 -1.53 10.60
N ASP A 127 -13.67 -1.50 10.04
CA ASP A 127 -12.83 -2.68 9.88
C ASP A 127 -11.73 -2.79 10.95
N PHE A 128 -11.41 -1.68 11.64
CA PHE A 128 -10.43 -1.72 12.71
C PHE A 128 -11.00 -2.52 13.89
N THR A 129 -10.21 -3.43 14.44
CA THR A 129 -10.60 -4.25 15.59
C THR A 129 -9.48 -4.28 16.63
N GLY A 130 -9.85 -4.47 17.90
CA GLY A 130 -8.91 -4.68 19.01
C GLY A 130 -7.86 -3.58 19.17
N SER A 131 -6.59 -3.97 19.19
CA SER A 131 -5.45 -3.07 19.50
C SER A 131 -5.31 -1.89 18.55
N PHE A 132 -5.74 -2.02 17.29
CA PHE A 132 -5.61 -0.95 16.30
C PHE A 132 -6.62 0.19 16.50
N ILE A 133 -7.84 -0.08 16.99
CA ILE A 133 -8.81 0.96 17.38
C ILE A 133 -8.19 1.83 18.49
N TYR A 134 -7.68 1.17 19.53
CA TYR A 134 -7.12 1.86 20.68
C TYR A 134 -5.89 2.68 20.30
N LEU A 135 -4.98 2.11 19.51
CA LEU A 135 -3.80 2.80 18.98
C LEU A 135 -4.20 4.05 18.19
N ARG A 136 -5.13 3.91 17.23
CA ARG A 136 -5.61 5.03 16.42
C ARG A 136 -6.19 6.15 17.28
N SER A 137 -6.99 5.81 18.30
CA SER A 137 -7.58 6.81 19.20
C SER A 137 -6.56 7.64 19.97
N LYS A 138 -5.37 7.10 20.24
CA LYS A 138 -4.24 7.84 20.83
C LYS A 138 -3.57 8.73 19.79
N LEU A 139 -3.31 8.18 18.59
CA LEU A 139 -2.66 8.91 17.51
C LEU A 139 -3.45 10.16 17.12
N GLN A 140 -4.78 10.05 17.00
CA GLN A 140 -5.67 11.16 16.64
C GLN A 140 -5.70 12.30 17.66
N LYS A 141 -5.23 12.07 18.89
CA LYS A 141 -5.12 13.08 19.95
C LYS A 141 -3.70 13.66 20.06
N SER A 142 -2.81 13.29 19.14
CA SER A 142 -1.39 13.64 19.20
C SER A 142 -0.93 14.33 17.92
N ASN A 143 0.13 15.13 18.04
CA ASN A 143 0.90 15.60 16.90
C ASN A 143 2.04 14.62 16.64
N ALA A 144 2.14 14.18 15.39
CA ALA A 144 3.12 13.25 14.92
C ALA A 144 4.39 13.94 14.43
N GLU A 145 5.53 13.33 14.78
CA GLU A 145 6.87 13.72 14.34
C GLU A 145 7.54 12.63 13.51
N TYR A 146 7.01 11.40 13.52
CA TYR A 146 7.53 10.28 12.76
C TYR A 146 6.53 9.79 11.72
N PHE A 147 7.03 9.44 10.55
CA PHE A 147 6.34 8.53 9.64
C PHE A 147 6.69 7.10 10.05
N PHE A 148 5.66 6.27 10.26
CA PHE A 148 5.76 4.86 10.60
C PHE A 148 5.23 4.01 9.45
N SER A 149 6.00 3.01 9.04
CA SER A 149 5.59 2.01 8.06
C SER A 149 6.02 0.63 8.54
N ALA A 150 5.09 -0.32 8.56
CA ALA A 150 5.33 -1.72 8.84
C ALA A 150 4.72 -2.56 7.71
N GLU A 151 5.49 -3.50 7.18
CA GLU A 151 5.10 -4.34 6.03
C GLU A 151 5.42 -5.80 6.33
N TYR A 152 4.50 -6.69 5.97
CA TYR A 152 4.59 -8.14 6.07
C TYR A 152 4.23 -8.74 4.71
N SER A 153 5.02 -9.70 4.24
CA SER A 153 4.73 -10.45 3.03
C SER A 153 5.17 -11.90 3.15
N GLU A 154 4.26 -12.83 2.84
CA GLU A 154 4.56 -14.26 2.69
C GLU A 154 5.05 -14.57 1.26
N SER A 155 6.32 -14.33 0.92
CA SER A 155 7.03 -15.02 -0.19
C SER A 155 8.52 -14.66 -0.31
N ASN A 156 9.28 -15.48 -1.04
CA ASN A 156 10.71 -15.38 -1.33
C ASN A 156 11.11 -14.04 -2.02
N PHE A 157 11.30 -12.96 -1.24
CA PHE A 157 11.76 -11.64 -1.70
C PHE A 157 13.03 -11.66 -2.58
N ILE A 158 13.82 -12.74 -2.51
CA ILE A 158 15.00 -12.94 -3.37
C ILE A 158 14.64 -13.03 -4.87
N GLU A 159 13.49 -13.58 -5.26
CA GLU A 159 13.07 -13.60 -6.69
C GLU A 159 12.70 -12.21 -7.21
N THR A 160 12.17 -11.35 -6.34
CA THR A 160 11.79 -9.96 -6.67
C THR A 160 13.00 -9.03 -6.76
N LEU A 161 14.15 -9.39 -6.17
CA LEU A 161 15.39 -8.63 -6.24
C LEU A 161 16.22 -8.88 -7.53
N LEU A 162 16.03 -10.02 -8.22
CA LEU A 162 16.95 -10.47 -9.29
C LEU A 162 16.57 -10.11 -10.73
N GLY A 163 15.34 -9.68 -11.01
CA GLY A 163 14.94 -9.10 -12.32
C GLY A 163 15.12 -7.57 -12.45
N SER A 164 14.71 -7.01 -13.60
CA SER A 164 14.74 -5.58 -14.02
C SER A 164 14.69 -4.49 -12.92
N SER A 165 15.48 -3.42 -13.08
CA SER A 165 15.46 -2.22 -12.23
C SER A 165 14.25 -1.31 -12.45
N GLU A 166 13.40 -1.61 -13.43
CA GLU A 166 12.23 -0.79 -13.74
C GLU A 166 11.10 -0.98 -12.73
N LYS A 167 10.53 0.14 -12.27
CA LYS A 167 9.47 0.18 -11.28
C LYS A 167 8.18 0.71 -11.90
N THR A 168 7.06 0.15 -11.47
CA THR A 168 5.71 0.51 -11.93
C THR A 168 4.82 0.79 -10.74
N ALA A 169 4.01 1.85 -10.83
CA ALA A 169 2.95 2.16 -9.90
C ALA A 169 1.67 1.47 -10.36
N LEU A 170 1.21 0.48 -9.60
CA LEU A 170 -0.13 -0.09 -9.75
C LEU A 170 -1.10 0.80 -9.00
N ILE A 171 -2.11 1.30 -9.72
CA ILE A 171 -3.14 2.17 -9.17
C ILE A 171 -4.45 1.40 -9.22
N GLU A 172 -5.07 1.19 -8.07
CA GLU A 172 -6.29 0.40 -7.91
C GLU A 172 -7.36 1.22 -7.19
N ASN A 173 -8.62 0.93 -7.51
CA ASN A 173 -9.77 1.39 -6.74
C ASN A 173 -10.77 0.25 -6.49
N GLU A 174 -11.96 0.57 -5.97
CA GLU A 174 -13.00 -0.43 -5.69
C GLU A 174 -13.50 -1.21 -6.92
N ASN A 175 -13.23 -0.72 -8.14
CA ASN A 175 -13.57 -1.40 -9.40
C ASN A 175 -12.42 -2.26 -9.94
N GLY A 176 -11.29 -2.32 -9.23
CA GLY A 176 -10.09 -3.08 -9.60
C GLY A 176 -8.95 -2.18 -10.09
N LEU A 177 -8.08 -2.75 -10.93
CA LEU A 177 -6.92 -2.05 -11.49
C LEU A 177 -7.36 -0.90 -12.39
N VAL A 178 -6.96 0.32 -12.02
CA VAL A 178 -7.20 1.54 -12.77
C VAL A 178 -6.09 1.78 -13.79
N ASP A 179 -4.83 1.66 -13.37
CA ASP A 179 -3.67 1.90 -14.25
C ASP A 179 -2.38 1.24 -13.75
N ARG A 180 -1.41 1.10 -14.66
CA ARG A 180 -0.02 0.69 -14.41
C ARG A 180 0.93 1.70 -15.04
N ILE A 181 1.59 2.50 -14.20
CA ILE A 181 2.42 3.62 -14.68
C ILE A 181 3.90 3.40 -14.35
N ASN A 182 4.75 3.37 -15.36
CA ASN A 182 6.21 3.29 -15.18
C ASN A 182 6.73 4.57 -14.50
N LEU A 183 7.50 4.42 -13.42
CA LEU A 183 7.99 5.53 -12.60
C LEU A 183 9.12 6.35 -13.27
N ASN A 184 9.73 5.86 -14.35
CA ASN A 184 10.75 6.60 -15.11
C ASN A 184 10.16 7.76 -15.92
N ARG A 185 8.82 7.85 -15.97
CA ARG A 185 8.08 8.91 -16.66
C ARG A 185 7.41 9.82 -15.64
N SER A 186 7.23 11.08 -16.04
CA SER A 186 6.57 12.08 -15.22
C SER A 186 5.13 12.29 -15.67
N TYR A 187 4.20 12.25 -14.71
CA TYR A 187 2.78 12.45 -14.91
C TYR A 187 2.25 13.40 -13.84
N LYS A 188 1.42 14.36 -14.24
CA LYS A 188 0.74 15.28 -13.32
C LYS A 188 -0.75 15.06 -13.42
N ASN A 189 -1.45 15.25 -12.31
CA ASN A 189 -2.91 15.27 -12.25
C ASN A 189 -3.59 13.96 -12.68
N ILE A 190 -3.08 12.80 -12.26
CA ILE A 190 -3.72 11.50 -12.52
C ILE A 190 -4.91 11.36 -11.56
N PRO A 191 -6.17 11.48 -12.01
CA PRO A 191 -7.32 11.42 -11.13
C PRO A 191 -7.80 9.98 -10.97
N VAL A 192 -7.96 9.54 -9.73
CA VAL A 192 -8.54 8.23 -9.39
C VAL A 192 -9.85 8.48 -8.67
N THR A 193 -10.95 8.00 -9.26
CA THR A 193 -12.29 8.14 -8.68
C THR A 193 -12.52 7.08 -7.61
N GLY A 194 -13.17 7.49 -6.52
CA GLY A 194 -13.61 6.66 -5.42
C GLY A 194 -14.94 7.13 -4.81
N PRO A 195 -15.47 6.43 -3.79
CA PRO A 195 -16.79 6.70 -3.21
C PRO A 195 -16.99 8.11 -2.66
N GLN A 196 -15.94 8.71 -2.10
CA GLN A 196 -15.99 10.05 -1.51
C GLN A 196 -15.40 11.15 -2.42
N GLY A 197 -15.21 10.84 -3.71
CA GLY A 197 -14.74 11.78 -4.72
C GLY A 197 -13.45 11.33 -5.38
N LYS A 198 -12.45 12.20 -5.46
CA LYS A 198 -11.23 11.97 -6.27
C LYS A 198 -9.98 12.01 -5.41
N THR A 199 -9.05 11.12 -5.72
CA THR A 199 -7.66 11.13 -5.26
C THR A 199 -6.79 11.45 -6.46
N VAL A 200 -5.99 12.52 -6.42
CA VAL A 200 -5.19 12.95 -7.57
C VAL A 200 -3.71 12.73 -7.30
N LEU A 201 -3.10 11.91 -8.15
CA LEU A 201 -1.71 11.50 -8.05
C LEU A 201 -0.81 12.40 -8.90
N LYS A 202 0.46 12.43 -8.49
CA LYS A 202 1.57 12.98 -9.25
C LYS A 202 2.70 11.96 -9.24
N ILE A 203 3.32 11.76 -10.39
CA ILE A 203 4.51 10.94 -10.57
C ILE A 203 5.58 11.83 -11.17
N GLU A 204 6.71 12.00 -10.50
CA GLU A 204 7.82 12.83 -10.99
C GLU A 204 9.13 12.32 -10.40
N ASN A 205 10.18 12.23 -11.22
CA ASN A 205 11.52 11.79 -10.80
C ASN A 205 11.54 10.43 -10.07
N GLY A 206 10.75 9.46 -10.53
CA GLY A 206 10.68 8.15 -9.88
C GLY A 206 9.95 8.13 -8.54
N LEU A 207 9.18 9.18 -8.22
CA LEU A 207 8.43 9.34 -6.98
C LEU A 207 6.94 9.45 -7.29
N VAL A 208 6.11 8.70 -6.59
CA VAL A 208 4.65 8.80 -6.65
C VAL A 208 4.15 9.45 -5.38
N ASN A 209 3.26 10.42 -5.47
CA ASN A 209 2.56 10.97 -4.31
C ASN A 209 1.13 11.36 -4.66
N VAL A 210 0.28 11.46 -3.64
CA VAL A 210 -1.03 12.11 -3.78
C VAL A 210 -0.82 13.61 -3.50
N HIS A 211 -1.26 14.48 -4.40
CA HIS A 211 -1.17 15.93 -4.17
C HIS A 211 -2.51 16.56 -3.79
N SER A 212 -3.63 15.92 -4.12
CA SER A 212 -4.96 16.31 -3.62
C SER A 212 -5.87 15.10 -3.43
N SER A 213 -6.79 15.19 -2.49
CA SER A 213 -7.81 14.18 -2.23
C SER A 213 -9.03 14.84 -1.62
N THR A 214 -10.22 14.36 -1.98
CA THR A 214 -11.49 14.82 -1.42
C THR A 214 -11.76 14.26 -0.02
N CYS A 215 -10.97 13.30 0.46
CA CYS A 215 -11.20 12.69 1.76
C CYS A 215 -10.79 13.63 2.91
N ARG A 216 -11.60 13.67 3.97
CA ARG A 216 -11.42 14.59 5.12
C ARG A 216 -10.07 14.44 5.80
N HIS A 217 -9.54 13.21 5.88
CA HIS A 217 -8.36 12.91 6.67
C HIS A 217 -7.04 13.28 5.97
N ALA A 218 -7.04 13.44 4.64
CA ALA A 218 -5.86 13.81 3.84
C ALA A 218 -4.60 12.94 4.08
N ILE A 219 -4.74 11.76 4.69
CA ILE A 219 -3.62 10.89 5.10
C ILE A 219 -2.78 10.51 3.87
N CYS A 220 -3.44 10.15 2.77
CA CYS A 220 -2.78 9.78 1.51
C CYS A 220 -1.92 10.90 0.90
N ILE A 221 -2.30 12.17 1.11
CA ILE A 221 -1.50 13.35 0.71
C ILE A 221 -0.27 13.47 1.62
N GLN A 222 -0.48 13.23 2.91
CA GLN A 222 0.56 13.35 3.92
C GLN A 222 1.57 12.19 3.86
N SER A 223 1.19 11.02 3.35
CA SER A 223 2.05 9.84 3.19
C SER A 223 3.32 10.13 2.39
N GLY A 224 3.35 11.23 1.65
CA GLY A 224 4.53 11.70 0.94
C GLY A 224 4.79 10.87 -0.30
N PHE A 225 6.06 10.55 -0.54
CA PHE A 225 6.49 9.92 -1.78
C PHE A 225 6.70 8.41 -1.60
N ALA A 226 6.18 7.63 -2.54
CA ALA A 226 6.47 6.22 -2.73
C ALA A 226 7.39 6.05 -3.95
N SER A 227 8.50 5.33 -3.79
CA SER A 227 9.48 5.11 -4.87
C SER A 227 10.20 3.77 -4.81
N HIS A 228 10.10 3.04 -3.70
CA HIS A 228 10.70 1.72 -3.54
C HIS A 228 9.67 0.65 -3.79
N ILE A 229 10.10 -0.48 -4.36
CA ILE A 229 9.25 -1.67 -4.51
C ILE A 229 8.70 -2.04 -3.13
N GLY A 230 7.40 -2.33 -3.08
CA GLY A 230 6.66 -2.58 -1.83
C GLY A 230 6.05 -1.33 -1.20
N ASN A 231 6.49 -0.10 -1.57
CA ASN A 231 5.85 1.10 -1.06
C ASN A 231 4.39 1.18 -1.48
N VAL A 232 3.55 1.63 -0.54
CA VAL A 232 2.13 1.78 -0.72
C VAL A 232 1.69 3.19 -0.33
N ILE A 233 0.77 3.76 -1.10
CA ILE A 233 -0.03 4.93 -0.69
C ILE A 233 -1.51 4.54 -0.73
N ALA A 234 -2.21 4.82 0.36
CA ALA A 234 -3.58 4.36 0.58
C ALA A 234 -4.49 5.55 0.89
N CYS A 235 -5.61 5.67 0.18
CA CYS A 235 -6.69 6.59 0.48
C CYS A 235 -7.95 5.80 0.85
N ALA A 236 -8.10 5.44 2.12
CA ALA A 236 -9.18 4.59 2.59
C ALA A 236 -10.58 5.10 2.21
N PRO A 237 -10.93 6.38 2.45
CA PRO A 237 -12.29 6.83 2.19
C PRO A 237 -12.66 6.89 0.69
N ASN A 238 -11.65 7.07 -0.17
CA ASN A 238 -11.84 6.95 -1.62
C ASN A 238 -11.54 5.54 -2.14
N LYS A 239 -11.22 4.57 -1.27
CA LYS A 239 -10.83 3.19 -1.64
C LYS A 239 -9.78 3.15 -2.76
N VAL A 240 -8.77 4.01 -2.69
CA VAL A 240 -7.68 4.06 -3.68
C VAL A 240 -6.41 3.51 -3.08
N LEU A 241 -5.73 2.62 -3.81
CA LEU A 241 -4.44 2.06 -3.45
C LEU A 241 -3.43 2.31 -4.57
N ILE A 242 -2.22 2.70 -4.18
CA ILE A 242 -1.07 2.83 -5.08
C ILE A 242 0.02 1.93 -4.53
N LYS A 243 0.50 0.98 -5.33
CA LYS A 243 1.58 0.07 -4.94
C LYS A 243 2.72 0.18 -5.94
N ILE A 244 3.94 0.29 -5.44
CA ILE A 244 5.13 0.24 -6.29
C ILE A 244 5.57 -1.21 -6.43
N GLU A 245 5.54 -1.71 -7.64
CA GLU A 245 6.02 -3.04 -7.99
C GLU A 245 7.14 -2.95 -9.01
N LYS A 246 7.74 -4.09 -9.25
CA LYS A 246 8.64 -4.30 -10.36
C LYS A 246 7.83 -4.39 -11.66
N ALA A 247 8.37 -3.85 -12.74
CA ALA A 247 7.81 -4.03 -14.08
C ALA A 247 7.90 -5.49 -14.53
#